data_AF-A0A9N9FZN5-F1
#
_entry.id   AF-A0A9N9FZN5-F1
#
_cell.length_a   1.000
_cell.length_b   1.000
_cell.length_c   1.000
_cell.angle_alpha   90.00
_cell.angle_beta   90.00
_cell.angle_gamma   90.00
#
_symmetry.space_group_name_H-M   'P 1'
#
loop_
_entity.id
_entity.type
_entity.pdbx_description
1 polymer ?
#
loop_
_entity_poly.entity_id
_entity_poly.type
_entity_poly.pdbx_seq_one_letter_code
_entity_poly.pdbx_strand_id
1 'polypeptide(L)' 'MRTVVDILFKNRQSNTSLPTAILVSFDKYHGPSVRTSKRTQAIPIVLVLYTWE' A
#
# COMPACT_ATOMS: atom_id res chain seq x y z
N MET A 1 -2.14 9.54 13.97
CA MET A 1 -1.64 8.15 13.91
C MET A 1 -1.51 7.72 12.45
N ARG A 2 -0.70 6.71 12.15
CA ARG A 2 -0.58 6.12 10.81
C ARG A 2 -0.80 4.62 10.94
N THR A 3 -1.66 4.05 10.10
CA THR A 3 -2.00 2.62 10.18
C THR A 3 -1.87 1.99 8.80
N VAL A 4 -1.07 0.94 8.70
CA VAL A 4 -1.06 0.08 7.51
C VAL A 4 -2.38 -0.66 7.46
N VAL A 5 -3.14 -0.43 6.38
CA VAL A 5 -4.49 -0.99 6.23
C VAL A 5 -4.48 -2.24 5.36
N ASP A 6 -3.57 -2.31 4.39
CA ASP A 6 -3.41 -3.45 3.49
C ASP A 6 -2.02 -3.45 2.82
N ILE A 7 -1.60 -4.61 2.30
CA ILE A 7 -0.37 -4.79 1.53
C ILE A 7 -0.69 -5.55 0.24
N LEU A 8 -0.38 -4.95 -0.90
CA LEU A 8 -0.65 -5.51 -2.22
C LEU A 8 0.60 -6.16 -2.81
N PHE A 9 0.44 -7.35 -3.38
CA PHE A 9 1.52 -8.12 -4.04
C PHE A 9 1.18 -8.35 -5.52
N LYS A 10 2.19 -8.31 -6.40
CA LYS A 10 2.04 -8.60 -7.84
C LYS A 10 2.09 -10.11 -8.02
N ASN A 11 0.93 -10.69 -8.34
CA ASN A 11 0.66 -12.13 -8.41
C ASN A 11 0.80 -12.87 -7.07
N ARG A 12 -0.18 -13.72 -6.76
CA ARG A 12 -0.21 -14.59 -5.55
C ARG A 12 0.84 -15.72 -5.56
N GLN A 13 1.91 -15.59 -6.34
CA GLN A 13 2.91 -16.64 -6.52
C GLN A 13 4.10 -16.39 -5.59
N SER A 14 4.04 -17.07 -4.43
CA SER A 14 5.03 -17.18 -3.37
C SER A 14 4.92 -16.17 -2.23
N ASN A 15 4.95 -16.71 -1.00
CA ASN A 15 4.92 -15.98 0.28
C ASN A 15 6.18 -15.12 0.52
N THR A 16 7.08 -15.03 -0.46
CA THR A 16 8.33 -14.26 -0.42
C THR A 16 8.37 -13.14 -1.46
N SER A 17 7.28 -12.90 -2.20
CA SER A 17 7.21 -11.82 -3.17
C SER A 17 7.30 -10.45 -2.52
N LEU A 18 8.04 -9.53 -3.13
CA LEU A 18 8.09 -8.14 -2.69
C LEU A 18 6.71 -7.47 -2.87
N PRO A 19 6.28 -6.64 -1.92
CA PRO A 19 5.04 -5.90 -2.07
C PRO A 19 5.14 -4.92 -3.23
N THR A 20 4.03 -4.75 -3.93
CA THR A 20 3.87 -3.78 -5.02
C THR A 20 3.43 -2.43 -4.51
N ALA A 21 2.54 -2.43 -3.52
CA ALA A 21 2.10 -1.21 -2.86
C ALA A 21 1.65 -1.51 -1.43
N ILE A 22 1.81 -0.53 -0.56
CA ILE A 22 1.30 -0.56 0.81
C ILE A 22 0.20 0.49 0.92
N LEU A 23 -0.96 0.10 1.43
CA LEU A 23 -2.05 1.04 1.69
C LEU A 23 -1.95 1.55 3.12
N VAL A 24 -1.88 2.87 3.30
CA VAL A 24 -1.74 3.50 4.61
C VAL A 24 -2.85 4.52 4.84
N SER A 25 -3.50 4.43 6.00
CA SER A 25 -4.48 5.42 6.46
C SER A 25 -3.81 6.45 7.37
N PHE A 26 -4.22 7.71 7.21
CA PHE A 26 -3.75 8.85 7.98
C PHE A 26 -4.96 9.64 8.49
N ASP A 27 -4.98 9.96 9.78
CA ASP A 27 -6.14 10.63 10.40
C ASP A 27 -6.44 12.03 9.82
N LYS A 28 -5.44 12.70 9.24
CA LYS A 28 -5.54 14.09 8.74
C LYS A 28 -5.00 14.24 7.32
N TYR A 29 -5.29 13.28 6.45
CA TYR A 29 -4.94 13.40 5.04
C TYR A 29 -6.15 13.81 4.21
N HIS A 30 -6.04 14.95 3.55
CA HIS A 30 -7.11 15.54 2.73
C HIS A 30 -6.80 15.51 1.23
N GLY A 31 -5.78 14.77 0.82
CA GLY A 31 -5.38 14.62 -0.57
C GLY A 31 -6.06 13.44 -1.29
N PRO A 32 -5.65 13.18 -2.55
CA PRO A 32 -6.15 12.05 -3.32
C PRO A 32 -5.89 10.71 -2.61
N SER A 33 -6.95 9.94 -2.41
CA SER A 33 -6.88 8.64 -1.74
C SER A 33 -7.71 7.60 -2.48
N VAL A 34 -7.39 6.34 -2.25
CA VAL A 34 -8.19 5.21 -2.73
C VAL A 34 -9.08 4.71 -1.60
N ARG A 35 -10.24 4.15 -1.95
CA ARG A 35 -11.11 3.48 -1.00
C ARG A 35 -10.75 2.00 -0.96
N THR A 36 -10.45 1.48 0.22
CA THR A 36 -10.24 0.05 0.41
C THR A 36 -11.58 -0.70 0.33
N SER A 37 -11.54 -2.02 0.20
CA SER A 37 -12.73 -2.89 0.26
C SER A 37 -13.53 -2.71 1.58
N LYS A 38 -12.85 -2.31 2.66
CA LYS A 38 -13.44 -1.99 3.97
C LYS A 38 -13.96 -0.55 4.07
N ARG A 39 -14.06 0.17 2.95
CA ARG A 39 -14.50 1.58 2.84
C ARG A 39 -13.61 2.60 3.58
N THR A 40 -12.45 2.19 4.06
CA THR A 40 -11.45 3.09 4.66
C THR A 40 -10.74 3.88 3.56
N GLN A 41 -10.49 5.17 3.77
CA GLN A 41 -9.61 5.94 2.89
C GLN A 41 -8.16 5.56 3.18
N ALA A 42 -7.41 5.25 2.12
CA ALA A 42 -6.01 4.90 2.23
C ALA A 42 -5.21 5.53 1.09
N ILE A 43 -3.94 5.80 1.35
CA ILE A 43 -2.99 6.29 0.37
C ILE A 43 -2.16 5.08 -0.08
N PRO A 44 -2.04 4.84 -1.40
CA PRO A 44 -1.11 3.85 -1.91
C PRO A 44 0.31 4.42 -1.87
N ILE A 45 1.20 3.74 -1.15
CA ILE A 45 2.64 3.95 -1.19
C ILE A 45 3.21 2.88 -2.10
N VAL A 46 3.57 3.28 -3.33
CA VAL A 46 4.19 2.39 -4.31
C VAL A 46 5.67 2.26 -3.98
N LEU A 47 6.14 1.02 -3.86
CA LEU A 47 7.56 0.78 -3.63
C LEU A 47 8.33 0.95 -4.94
N VAL A 48 9.28 1.87 -4.94
CA VAL A 48 10.24 2.02 -6.03
C VAL A 48 11.42 1.10 -5.71
N LEU A 49 11.54 0.01 -6.47
CA LEU A 49 12.66 -0.90 -6.34
C LEU A 49 13.87 -0.29 -7.03
N TYR A 50 14.91 -0.02 -6.24
CA TYR A 50 16.25 0.22 -6.76
C TYR A 50 17.02 -1.08 -6.65
N THR A 51 17.27 -1.72 -7.79
CA THR A 51 18.25 -2.80 -7.89
C THR A 51 19.60 -2.16 -8.20
N TRP A 52 20.57 -2.35 -7.31
CA TRP A 52 21.96 -2.17 -7.69
C TRP A 52 22.30 -3.35 -8.60
N GLU A 53 22.57 -3.09 -9.88
CA GLU A 53 23.20 -4.07 -10.77
C GLU A 53 24.61 -4.43 -10.25
#